data_AF-A0A0F5IP62-F1
#
_entry.id   AF-A0A0F5IP62-F1
#
_cell.length_a   1.000
_cell.length_b   1.000
_cell.length_c   1.000
_cell.angle_alpha   90.00
_cell.angle_beta   90.00
_cell.angle_gamma   90.00
#
_symmetry.space_group_name_H-M   'P 1'
#
loop_
_entity.id
_entity.type
_entity.pdbx_description
1 polymer ?
#
loop_
_entity_poly.entity_id
_entity_poly.type
_entity_poly.pdbx_seq_one_letter_code
_entity_poly.pdbx_strand_id
1 'polypeptide(L)'
;MGILISAFICIFTEKSIKKMENRSTEIRNKRKDLTPYLFHFIKGNNTPKAILSKILTEECLRSDQGVICFTEAPLTSCKEMFDLMKQYPRPMYTEFGIGLPRDLLYNLGARNIIYGKGEELKLFPEDVQWRCLEFEPKSYDFTWLREWRLHKSVFDFSQYRNDVFVITPTDCDLIEFTIPYDIDAEYEYEAGDDPTFNAWSSGYRTWKGISMEEIVKRNLRDDIEVLTSINAQILGKETDDVRRKLYEYLGF
;
A
#
# COMPACT_ATOMS: atom_id res chain seq x y z
N MET A 1 -39.65 33.19 -31.50
CA MET A 1 -38.71 33.68 -30.48
C MET A 1 -38.18 32.45 -29.77
N GLY A 2 -36.93 32.08 -30.04
CA GLY A 2 -36.37 30.75 -29.77
C GLY A 2 -36.00 30.53 -28.31
N ILE A 3 -36.29 29.33 -27.83
CA ILE A 3 -35.78 28.78 -26.56
C ILE A 3 -34.49 28.02 -26.89
N LEU A 4 -33.36 28.50 -26.39
CA LEU A 4 -32.14 27.72 -26.23
C LEU A 4 -32.34 26.75 -25.06
N ILE A 5 -32.29 25.44 -25.31
CA ILE A 5 -31.88 24.47 -24.29
C ILE A 5 -30.87 23.49 -24.89
N SER A 6 -29.68 23.59 -24.32
CA SER A 6 -28.55 22.65 -24.24
C SER A 6 -28.85 21.19 -24.60
N ALA A 7 -28.04 20.63 -25.50
CA ALA A 7 -27.86 19.19 -25.67
C ALA A 7 -26.38 18.87 -25.94
N PHE A 8 -25.53 19.04 -24.92
CA PHE A 8 -24.21 18.39 -24.87
C PHE A 8 -24.38 16.98 -24.28
N ILE A 9 -25.11 16.11 -24.98
CA ILE A 9 -25.08 14.66 -24.72
C ILE A 9 -24.20 14.07 -25.82
N CYS A 10 -22.89 14.05 -25.56
CA CYS A 10 -21.94 13.37 -26.43
C CYS A 10 -22.12 11.85 -26.23
N ILE A 11 -22.72 11.21 -27.22
CA ILE A 11 -22.85 9.77 -27.37
C ILE A 11 -21.43 9.20 -27.57
N PHE A 12 -20.81 8.70 -26.51
CA PHE A 12 -19.55 7.96 -26.60
C PHE A 12 -19.83 6.53 -27.06
N THR A 13 -19.44 6.21 -28.29
CA THR A 13 -19.55 4.86 -28.87
C THR A 13 -18.54 3.90 -28.23
N GLU A 14 -18.83 2.59 -28.15
CA GLU A 14 -17.93 1.57 -27.57
C GLU A 14 -16.51 1.57 -28.17
N LYS A 15 -16.37 1.88 -29.47
CA LYS A 15 -15.06 2.05 -30.12
C LYS A 15 -14.26 3.23 -29.57
N SER A 16 -14.94 4.33 -29.23
CA SER A 16 -14.31 5.51 -28.63
C SER A 16 -13.87 5.24 -27.18
N ILE A 17 -14.67 4.44 -26.45
CA ILE A 17 -14.38 3.99 -25.08
C ILE A 17 -13.14 3.08 -25.07
N LYS A 18 -13.09 2.04 -25.91
CA LYS A 18 -11.89 1.16 -26.02
C LYS A 18 -10.64 1.92 -26.46
N LYS A 19 -10.75 2.90 -27.36
CA LYS A 19 -9.61 3.74 -27.80
C LYS A 19 -9.16 4.75 -26.72
N MET A 20 -10.04 5.16 -25.82
CA MET A 20 -9.70 6.02 -24.68
C MET A 20 -9.11 5.23 -23.51
N GLU A 21 -9.61 4.02 -23.24
CA GLU A 21 -9.09 3.11 -22.22
C GLU A 21 -7.61 2.78 -22.46
N ASN A 22 -7.22 2.59 -23.73
CA ASN A 22 -5.83 2.40 -24.11
C ASN A 22 -4.95 3.63 -23.82
N ARG A 23 -5.43 4.85 -24.16
CA ARG A 23 -4.68 6.10 -23.94
C ARG A 23 -4.55 6.52 -22.48
N SER A 24 -5.59 6.31 -21.67
CA SER A 24 -5.52 6.61 -20.23
C SER A 24 -4.50 5.72 -19.54
N THR A 25 -4.46 4.44 -19.91
CA THR A 25 -3.47 3.47 -19.41
C THR A 25 -2.06 3.85 -19.84
N GLU A 26 -1.86 4.22 -21.11
CA GLU A 26 -0.57 4.73 -21.60
C GLU A 26 -0.08 5.95 -20.81
N ILE A 27 -0.96 6.91 -20.51
CA ILE A 27 -0.59 8.10 -19.72
C ILE A 27 -0.19 7.70 -18.31
N ARG A 28 -0.96 6.81 -17.65
CA ARG A 28 -0.63 6.32 -16.30
C ARG A 28 0.73 5.68 -16.25
N ASN A 29 1.08 4.87 -17.25
CA ASN A 29 2.38 4.20 -17.31
C ASN A 29 3.56 5.16 -17.57
N LYS A 30 3.30 6.39 -18.04
CA LYS A 30 4.34 7.42 -18.28
C LYS A 30 4.45 8.45 -17.17
N ARG A 31 3.37 8.68 -16.42
CA ARG A 31 3.30 9.68 -15.35
C ARG A 31 3.74 9.03 -14.03
N LYS A 32 4.95 9.35 -13.58
CA LYS A 32 5.53 8.81 -12.34
C LYS A 32 4.78 9.22 -11.07
N ASP A 33 4.07 10.32 -11.13
CA ASP A 33 3.19 10.77 -10.08
C ASP A 33 1.88 9.95 -10.01
N LEU A 34 1.57 9.09 -10.98
CA LEU A 34 0.39 8.24 -10.94
C LEU A 34 0.77 6.83 -10.55
N THR A 35 0.14 6.33 -9.49
CA THR A 35 0.34 4.97 -9.01
C THR A 35 -0.85 4.09 -9.41
N PRO A 36 -0.62 2.79 -9.69
CA PRO A 36 -1.70 1.82 -9.91
C PRO A 36 -2.34 1.34 -8.59
N TYR A 37 -1.84 1.79 -7.44
CA TYR A 37 -2.24 1.32 -6.12
C TYR A 37 -2.83 2.44 -5.26
N LEU A 38 -3.51 2.04 -4.19
CA LEU A 38 -3.81 2.90 -3.06
C LEU A 38 -3.23 2.28 -1.80
N PHE A 39 -2.69 3.11 -0.93
CA PHE A 39 -1.94 2.68 0.25
C PHE A 39 -2.69 3.01 1.54
N HIS A 40 -2.74 2.05 2.46
CA HIS A 40 -3.21 2.27 3.83
C HIS A 40 -2.02 2.23 4.77
N PHE A 41 -1.55 3.41 5.20
CA PHE A 41 -0.45 3.52 6.17
C PHE A 41 -0.95 3.55 7.60
N ILE A 42 -0.20 2.91 8.50
CA ILE A 42 -0.52 2.81 9.91
C ILE A 42 -0.09 4.09 10.63
N LYS A 43 -0.97 4.61 11.50
CA LYS A 43 -0.71 5.80 12.32
C LYS A 43 0.43 5.56 13.31
N GLY A 44 1.26 6.58 13.51
CA GLY A 44 2.48 6.49 14.33
C GLY A 44 2.29 6.64 15.83
N ASN A 45 1.06 6.82 16.32
CA ASN A 45 0.74 6.95 17.74
C ASN A 45 0.54 5.60 18.46
N ASN A 46 0.67 4.48 17.76
CA ASN A 46 0.37 3.14 18.23
C ASN A 46 1.60 2.21 18.09
N THR A 47 1.41 0.90 18.31
CA THR A 47 2.37 -0.17 18.02
C THR A 47 2.24 -0.64 16.56
N PRO A 48 2.96 -0.05 15.58
CA PRO A 48 2.62 -0.21 14.17
C PRO A 48 2.82 -1.65 13.68
N LYS A 49 3.86 -2.32 14.18
CA LYS A 49 4.11 -3.75 13.94
C LYS A 49 2.94 -4.63 14.38
N ALA A 50 2.41 -4.40 15.59
CA ALA A 50 1.31 -5.19 16.13
C ALA A 50 0.01 -4.94 15.34
N ILE A 51 -0.22 -3.69 14.91
CA ILE A 51 -1.36 -3.36 14.05
C ILE A 51 -1.24 -4.04 12.69
N LEU A 52 -0.07 -3.99 12.06
CA LEU A 52 0.16 -4.66 10.77
C LEU A 52 -0.03 -6.17 10.90
N SER A 53 0.55 -6.79 11.95
CA SER A 53 0.36 -8.21 12.26
C SER A 53 -1.13 -8.56 12.37
N LYS A 54 -1.91 -7.75 13.09
CA LYS A 54 -3.35 -7.94 13.22
C LYS A 54 -4.09 -7.80 11.89
N ILE A 55 -3.79 -6.77 11.10
CA ILE A 55 -4.37 -6.55 9.76
C ILE A 55 -4.13 -7.76 8.85
N LEU A 56 -2.91 -8.30 8.84
CA LEU A 56 -2.54 -9.45 8.01
C LEU A 56 -3.11 -10.77 8.53
N THR A 57 -3.25 -10.92 9.85
CA THR A 57 -3.84 -12.14 10.44
C THR A 57 -5.36 -12.18 10.25
N GLU A 58 -6.03 -11.04 10.45
CA GLU A 58 -7.49 -10.93 10.28
C GLU A 58 -7.91 -10.67 8.83
N GLU A 59 -6.96 -10.36 7.94
CA GLU A 59 -7.19 -9.92 6.56
C GLU A 59 -8.23 -8.80 6.46
N CYS A 60 -8.16 -7.86 7.40
CA CYS A 60 -9.21 -6.88 7.61
C CYS A 60 -8.65 -5.50 7.98
N LEU A 61 -9.18 -4.46 7.33
CA LEU A 61 -9.04 -3.07 7.78
C LEU A 61 -10.26 -2.66 8.60
N ARG A 62 -10.04 -1.87 9.65
CA ARG A 62 -11.10 -1.37 10.55
C ARG A 62 -10.93 0.13 10.78
N SER A 63 -12.05 0.83 10.89
CA SER A 63 -12.11 2.26 11.18
C SER A 63 -13.26 2.59 12.11
N ASP A 64 -12.93 3.34 13.16
CA ASP A 64 -13.91 3.87 14.12
C ASP A 64 -14.69 5.08 13.56
N GLN A 65 -14.23 5.64 12.44
CA GLN A 65 -14.84 6.81 11.80
C GLN A 65 -15.82 6.45 10.67
N GLY A 66 -16.10 5.16 10.47
CA GLY A 66 -16.99 4.69 9.40
C GLY A 66 -16.40 4.78 7.99
N VAL A 67 -15.16 5.25 7.86
CA VAL A 67 -14.44 5.36 6.58
C VAL A 67 -13.03 4.78 6.69
N ILE A 68 -12.61 4.01 5.70
CA ILE A 68 -11.23 3.53 5.58
C ILE A 68 -10.51 4.43 4.58
N CYS A 69 -9.43 5.05 5.03
CA CYS A 69 -8.65 6.02 4.26
C CYS A 69 -7.48 5.34 3.57
N PHE A 70 -7.18 5.79 2.36
CA PHE A 70 -6.02 5.40 1.58
C PHE A 70 -5.38 6.64 0.95
N THR A 71 -4.14 6.51 0.50
CA THR A 71 -3.44 7.54 -0.27
C THR A 71 -3.09 7.04 -1.67
N GLU A 72 -3.24 7.90 -2.67
CA GLU A 72 -2.71 7.70 -4.04
C GLU A 72 -1.37 8.44 -4.23
N ALA A 73 -0.71 8.87 -3.15
CA ALA A 73 0.65 9.39 -3.23
C ALA A 73 1.59 8.23 -3.61
N PRO A 74 2.39 8.35 -4.68
CA PRO A 74 3.31 7.28 -5.08
C PRO A 74 4.24 6.89 -3.95
N LEU A 75 4.44 5.58 -3.76
CA LEU A 75 5.25 5.05 -2.68
C LEU A 75 6.71 5.54 -2.78
N THR A 76 7.24 5.66 -4.01
CA THR A 76 8.58 6.20 -4.27
C THR A 76 8.75 7.65 -3.83
N SER A 77 7.66 8.42 -3.70
CA SER A 77 7.68 9.82 -3.25
C SER A 77 7.39 9.97 -1.75
N CYS A 78 6.97 8.90 -1.07
CA CYS A 78 6.60 8.96 0.35
C CYS A 78 7.82 8.94 1.31
N LYS A 79 9.04 8.65 0.83
CA LYS A 79 10.22 8.54 1.70
C LYS A 79 10.53 9.83 2.47
N GLU A 80 10.57 10.95 1.76
CA GLU A 80 10.86 12.27 2.36
C GLU A 80 9.77 12.67 3.36
N MET A 81 8.50 12.36 3.04
CA MET A 81 7.38 12.56 3.94
C MET A 81 7.57 11.75 5.23
N PHE A 82 7.95 10.48 5.16
CA PHE A 82 8.18 9.66 6.35
C PHE A 82 9.38 10.16 7.17
N ASP A 83 10.47 10.58 6.53
CA ASP A 83 11.63 11.15 7.22
C ASP A 83 11.30 12.44 7.96
N LEU A 84 10.45 13.28 7.36
CA LEU A 84 9.91 14.46 8.03
C LEU A 84 9.01 14.06 9.21
N MET A 85 8.11 13.10 9.02
CA MET A 85 7.18 12.65 10.06
C MET A 85 7.88 12.09 11.30
N LYS A 86 9.02 11.40 11.13
CA LYS A 86 9.84 10.87 12.24
C LYS A 86 10.39 11.94 13.18
N GLN A 87 10.45 13.20 12.74
CA GLN A 87 10.91 14.31 13.58
C GLN A 87 9.85 14.74 14.60
N TYR A 88 8.60 14.32 14.42
CA TYR A 88 7.51 14.64 15.34
C TYR A 88 7.34 13.54 16.40
N PRO A 89 7.07 13.90 17.67
CA PRO A 89 6.87 12.91 18.75
C PRO A 89 5.71 11.93 18.50
N ARG A 90 4.75 12.32 17.65
CA ARG A 90 3.60 11.51 17.24
C ARG A 90 3.45 11.62 15.73
N PRO A 91 4.17 10.80 14.95
CA PRO A 91 4.06 10.84 13.51
C PRO A 91 2.63 10.50 13.08
N MET A 92 2.11 11.22 12.08
CA MET A 92 0.77 10.97 11.57
C MET A 92 0.67 9.59 10.92
N TYR A 93 1.70 9.19 10.19
CA TYR A 93 1.83 7.91 9.51
C TYR A 93 3.23 7.33 9.70
N THR A 94 3.34 6.01 9.59
CA THR A 94 4.59 5.25 9.58
C THR A 94 4.74 4.54 8.24
N GLU A 95 5.94 4.01 7.97
CA GLU A 95 6.20 3.22 6.75
C GLU A 95 5.58 1.82 6.79
N PHE A 96 4.89 1.46 7.87
CA PHE A 96 4.11 0.23 7.92
C PHE A 96 2.75 0.43 7.26
N GLY A 97 2.39 -0.46 6.35
CA GLY A 97 1.09 -0.39 5.68
C GLY A 97 0.85 -1.54 4.71
N ILE A 98 -0.25 -1.40 3.96
CA ILE A 98 -0.58 -2.30 2.86
C ILE A 98 -0.93 -1.50 1.61
N GLY A 99 -0.64 -2.06 0.44
CA GLY A 99 -1.09 -1.55 -0.86
C GLY A 99 -2.14 -2.46 -1.48
N LEU A 100 -3.15 -1.88 -2.13
CA LEU A 100 -4.19 -2.60 -2.89
C LEU A 100 -4.41 -1.94 -4.25
N PRO A 101 -4.78 -2.69 -5.30
CA PRO A 101 -5.01 -2.12 -6.62
C PRO A 101 -6.05 -1.01 -6.57
N ARG A 102 -5.74 0.14 -7.16
CA ARG A 102 -6.64 1.29 -7.18
C ARG A 102 -7.97 0.93 -7.85
N ASP A 103 -7.89 0.25 -8.98
CA ASP A 103 -9.07 -0.08 -9.79
C ASP A 103 -9.98 -1.09 -9.04
N LEU A 104 -9.40 -2.00 -8.24
CA LEU A 104 -10.16 -2.86 -7.31
C LEU A 104 -10.92 -2.02 -6.28
N LEU A 105 -10.23 -1.13 -5.56
CA LEU A 105 -10.85 -0.30 -4.54
C LEU A 105 -11.90 0.65 -5.14
N TYR A 106 -11.67 1.19 -6.33
CA TYR A 106 -12.66 1.98 -7.07
C TYR A 106 -13.94 1.17 -7.34
N ASN A 107 -13.81 -0.07 -7.79
CA ASN A 107 -14.95 -0.96 -8.03
C ASN A 107 -15.69 -1.32 -6.74
N LEU A 108 -14.99 -1.35 -5.60
CA LEU A 108 -15.58 -1.53 -4.27
C LEU A 108 -16.25 -0.27 -3.70
N GLY A 109 -16.20 0.85 -4.43
CA GLY A 109 -16.84 2.12 -4.06
C GLY A 109 -15.90 3.15 -3.42
N ALA A 110 -14.59 2.91 -3.38
CA ALA A 110 -13.65 3.90 -2.90
C ALA A 110 -13.60 5.11 -3.85
N ARG A 111 -13.53 6.31 -3.28
CA ARG A 111 -13.52 7.57 -4.04
C ARG A 111 -12.57 8.58 -3.42
N ASN A 112 -12.05 9.47 -4.25
CA ASN A 112 -11.22 10.59 -3.85
C ASN A 112 -12.02 11.56 -2.96
N ILE A 113 -11.29 12.22 -2.07
CA ILE A 113 -11.78 13.34 -1.28
C ILE A 113 -12.14 14.56 -2.16
N ILE A 114 -13.12 15.30 -1.68
CA ILE A 114 -13.52 16.62 -2.17
C ILE A 114 -12.99 17.64 -1.15
N TYR A 115 -11.99 18.41 -1.57
CA TYR A 115 -11.42 19.50 -0.79
C TYR A 115 -12.16 20.80 -1.08
N GLY A 116 -12.43 21.60 -0.05
CA GLY A 116 -13.10 22.88 -0.21
C GLY A 116 -13.20 23.64 1.11
N LYS A 117 -13.77 24.85 1.08
CA LYS A 117 -14.05 25.59 2.32
C LYS A 117 -15.18 24.93 3.09
N GLY A 118 -15.14 24.95 4.42
CA GLY A 118 -16.19 24.34 5.24
C GLY A 118 -17.61 24.78 4.89
N GLU A 119 -17.80 26.04 4.49
CA GLU A 119 -19.12 26.56 4.05
C GLU A 119 -19.59 25.97 2.71
N GLU A 120 -18.67 25.78 1.76
CA GLU A 120 -18.98 25.19 0.45
C GLU A 120 -19.26 23.70 0.58
N LEU A 121 -18.50 23.00 1.44
CA LEU A 121 -18.67 21.58 1.69
C LEU A 121 -20.02 21.26 2.32
N LYS A 122 -20.59 22.17 3.13
CA LYS A 122 -21.94 22.02 3.70
C LYS A 122 -23.06 22.05 2.64
N LEU A 123 -22.79 22.51 1.43
CA LEU A 123 -23.76 22.50 0.32
C LEU A 123 -23.89 21.13 -0.33
N PHE A 124 -22.93 20.22 -0.09
CA PHE A 124 -22.99 18.87 -0.63
C PHE A 124 -24.06 18.03 0.11
N PRO A 125 -24.76 17.13 -0.61
CA PRO A 125 -25.66 16.16 -0.01
C PRO A 125 -25.02 15.31 1.10
N GLU A 126 -25.80 14.89 2.10
CA GLU A 126 -25.32 14.14 3.26
C GLU A 126 -24.62 12.82 2.88
N ASP A 127 -25.12 12.14 1.85
CA ASP A 127 -24.61 10.85 1.35
C ASP A 127 -23.21 10.95 0.71
N VAL A 128 -22.71 12.15 0.43
CA VAL A 128 -21.35 12.38 -0.06
C VAL A 128 -20.44 13.08 0.96
N GLN A 129 -20.97 13.49 2.11
CA GLN A 129 -20.21 14.21 3.15
C GLN A 129 -19.01 13.43 3.68
N TRP A 130 -19.07 12.09 3.68
CA TRP A 130 -17.95 11.23 4.05
C TRP A 130 -16.70 11.42 3.18
N ARG A 131 -16.82 12.07 2.01
CA ARG A 131 -15.71 12.43 1.11
C ARG A 131 -15.25 13.87 1.27
N CYS A 132 -15.97 14.71 2.00
CA CYS A 132 -15.63 16.12 2.16
C CYS A 132 -14.52 16.28 3.20
N LEU A 133 -13.55 17.14 2.91
CA LEU A 133 -12.52 17.57 3.86
C LEU A 133 -12.23 19.04 3.67
N GLU A 134 -12.23 19.78 4.78
CA GLU A 134 -11.88 21.19 4.76
C GLU A 134 -10.45 21.39 4.25
N PHE A 135 -10.25 22.46 3.49
CA PHE A 135 -8.96 22.81 2.91
C PHE A 135 -8.69 24.29 3.09
N GLU A 136 -7.58 24.60 3.76
CA GLU A 136 -7.05 25.94 3.91
C GLU A 136 -5.54 25.91 3.63
N PRO A 137 -5.07 26.42 2.47
CA PRO A 137 -3.70 26.26 1.99
C PRO A 137 -2.59 26.63 2.99
N LYS A 138 -2.86 27.53 3.93
CA LYS A 138 -1.85 28.03 4.88
C LYS A 138 -1.79 27.27 6.20
N SER A 139 -2.82 26.52 6.57
CA SER A 139 -2.95 25.95 7.90
C SER A 139 -3.43 24.50 7.91
N TYR A 140 -4.21 24.09 6.93
CA TYR A 140 -4.86 22.78 6.86
C TYR A 140 -4.85 22.29 5.41
N ASP A 141 -3.65 21.91 4.93
CA ASP A 141 -3.44 21.34 3.61
C ASP A 141 -3.10 19.84 3.72
N PHE A 142 -4.07 19.01 3.37
CA PHE A 142 -3.94 17.55 3.26
C PHE A 142 -4.01 17.07 1.81
N THR A 143 -3.90 17.98 0.83
CA THR A 143 -3.97 17.61 -0.59
C THR A 143 -2.79 16.76 -1.02
N TRP A 144 -1.65 16.89 -0.34
CA TRP A 144 -0.47 16.03 -0.52
C TRP A 144 -0.74 14.55 -0.23
N LEU A 145 -1.74 14.23 0.61
CA LEU A 145 -2.16 12.84 0.85
C LEU A 145 -2.86 12.24 -0.36
N ARG A 146 -3.43 13.05 -1.26
CA ARG A 146 -4.25 12.56 -2.38
C ARG A 146 -5.22 11.47 -1.91
N GLU A 147 -5.98 11.81 -0.87
CA GLU A 147 -6.70 10.81 -0.09
C GLU A 147 -7.89 10.22 -0.85
N TRP A 148 -8.04 8.92 -0.70
CA TRP A 148 -9.20 8.14 -1.10
C TRP A 148 -9.87 7.58 0.15
N ARG A 149 -11.20 7.50 0.13
CA ARG A 149 -11.97 6.89 1.21
C ARG A 149 -12.84 5.77 0.67
N LEU A 150 -13.02 4.74 1.48
CA LEU A 150 -14.04 3.71 1.33
C LEU A 150 -15.03 3.89 2.47
N HIS A 151 -16.32 4.13 2.17
CA HIS A 151 -17.36 4.36 3.17
C HIS A 151 -17.82 3.06 3.85
N LYS A 152 -16.91 2.46 4.62
CA LYS A 152 -17.11 1.25 5.42
C LYS A 152 -16.29 1.37 6.70
N SER A 153 -16.83 0.89 7.81
CA SER A 153 -16.09 0.74 9.06
C SER A 153 -15.20 -0.51 9.07
N VAL A 154 -15.55 -1.52 8.28
CA VAL A 154 -14.84 -2.80 8.19
C VAL A 154 -14.68 -3.16 6.72
N PHE A 155 -13.46 -3.50 6.32
CA PHE A 155 -13.15 -4.01 5.00
C PHE A 155 -12.35 -5.30 5.13
N ASP A 156 -13.07 -6.41 4.95
CA ASP A 156 -12.51 -7.74 4.78
C ASP A 156 -11.95 -7.85 3.35
N PHE A 157 -10.65 -8.11 3.26
CA PHE A 157 -9.93 -8.27 2.00
C PHE A 157 -9.42 -9.70 1.78
N SER A 158 -9.91 -10.69 2.53
CA SER A 158 -9.52 -12.11 2.41
C SER A 158 -9.64 -12.65 0.98
N GLN A 159 -10.74 -12.35 0.30
CA GLN A 159 -10.96 -12.73 -1.10
C GLN A 159 -9.98 -12.05 -2.09
N TYR A 160 -9.31 -10.99 -1.66
CA TYR A 160 -8.33 -10.23 -2.45
C TYR A 160 -6.91 -10.39 -1.92
N ARG A 161 -6.65 -11.37 -1.05
CA ARG A 161 -5.36 -11.58 -0.38
C ARG A 161 -4.16 -11.47 -1.33
N ASN A 162 -4.27 -12.08 -2.52
CA ASN A 162 -3.19 -12.13 -3.51
C ASN A 162 -2.90 -10.80 -4.23
N ASP A 163 -3.84 -9.85 -4.16
CA ASP A 163 -3.73 -8.51 -4.71
C ASP A 163 -3.15 -7.51 -3.69
N VAL A 164 -3.17 -7.87 -2.41
CA VAL A 164 -2.61 -7.04 -1.33
C VAL A 164 -1.11 -7.31 -1.20
N PHE A 165 -0.35 -6.25 -0.96
CA PHE A 165 1.06 -6.36 -0.61
C PHE A 165 1.42 -5.53 0.62
N VAL A 166 2.41 -6.00 1.35
CA VAL A 166 2.90 -5.42 2.60
C VAL A 166 3.95 -4.36 2.32
N ILE A 167 3.91 -3.26 3.08
CA ILE A 167 4.91 -2.21 3.05
C ILE A 167 5.52 -2.10 4.45
N THR A 168 6.85 -2.09 4.50
CA THR A 168 7.61 -1.98 5.75
C THR A 168 8.74 -0.95 5.65
N PRO A 169 9.28 -0.45 6.77
CA PRO A 169 10.46 0.40 6.74
C PRO A 169 11.71 -0.34 6.24
N THR A 170 11.99 -1.52 6.80
CA THR A 170 13.25 -2.26 6.57
C THR A 170 13.02 -3.62 5.90
N ASP A 171 14.07 -4.19 5.32
CA ASP A 171 14.05 -5.56 4.77
C ASP A 171 13.85 -6.61 5.87
N CYS A 172 14.42 -6.38 7.07
CA CYS A 172 14.22 -7.25 8.23
C CYS A 172 12.74 -7.32 8.65
N ASP A 173 12.09 -6.16 8.76
CA ASP A 173 10.66 -6.10 9.04
C ASP A 173 9.86 -6.82 7.95
N LEU A 174 10.25 -6.66 6.68
CA LEU A 174 9.56 -7.31 5.57
C LEU A 174 9.61 -8.83 5.70
N ILE A 175 10.75 -9.39 6.06
CA ILE A 175 10.93 -10.83 6.28
C ILE A 175 10.03 -11.30 7.42
N GLU A 176 10.05 -10.61 8.57
CA GLU A 176 9.20 -10.92 9.73
C GLU A 176 7.71 -11.04 9.38
N PHE A 177 7.19 -10.15 8.53
CA PHE A 177 5.78 -10.14 8.16
C PHE A 177 5.41 -11.06 7.00
N THR A 178 6.36 -11.37 6.11
CA THR A 178 6.03 -12.00 4.81
C THR A 178 6.56 -13.41 4.63
N ILE A 179 7.52 -13.83 5.45
CA ILE A 179 8.16 -15.14 5.34
C ILE A 179 8.18 -15.80 6.72
N PRO A 180 7.15 -16.58 7.09
CA PRO A 180 7.31 -17.53 8.18
C PRO A 180 8.45 -18.49 7.86
N TYR A 181 9.25 -18.79 8.87
CA TYR A 181 10.39 -19.68 8.75
C TYR A 181 10.50 -20.57 9.98
N ASP A 182 11.03 -21.76 9.76
CA ASP A 182 11.46 -22.69 10.79
C ASP A 182 12.99 -22.80 10.74
N ILE A 183 13.60 -22.96 11.91
CA ILE A 183 15.05 -23.17 12.05
C ILE A 183 15.26 -24.55 12.63
N ASP A 184 15.96 -25.38 11.89
CA ASP A 184 16.47 -26.65 12.38
C ASP A 184 17.96 -26.49 12.67
N ALA A 185 18.42 -27.10 13.76
CA ALA A 185 19.81 -27.07 14.15
C ALA A 185 20.23 -28.44 14.68
N GLU A 186 21.37 -28.92 14.20
CA GLU A 186 21.96 -30.19 14.57
C GLU A 186 23.41 -29.98 15.03
N TYR A 187 23.81 -30.77 16.03
CA TYR A 187 25.19 -30.82 16.50
C TYR A 187 25.80 -32.13 16.03
N GLU A 188 26.86 -32.03 15.23
CA GLU A 188 27.67 -33.18 14.83
C GLU A 188 28.88 -33.28 15.75
N TYR A 189 28.98 -34.42 16.44
CA TYR A 189 30.08 -34.72 17.37
C TYR A 189 31.03 -35.72 16.71
N GLU A 190 32.24 -35.30 16.38
CA GLU A 190 33.33 -36.20 16.01
C GLU A 190 34.26 -36.43 17.21
N ALA A 191 34.69 -37.68 17.40
CA ALA A 191 35.44 -38.08 18.59
C ALA A 191 36.83 -37.42 18.61
N GLY A 192 36.99 -36.38 19.42
CA GLY A 192 38.25 -35.64 19.60
C GLY A 192 38.23 -34.22 19.06
N ASP A 193 37.15 -33.81 18.38
CA ASP A 193 36.97 -32.47 17.83
C ASP A 193 35.89 -31.69 18.56
N ASP A 194 35.94 -30.36 18.46
CA ASP A 194 34.86 -29.48 18.90
C ASP A 194 33.60 -29.76 18.05
N PRO A 195 32.41 -29.82 18.67
CA PRO A 195 31.17 -30.11 17.95
C PRO A 195 30.93 -29.08 16.84
N THR A 196 30.61 -29.57 15.64
CA THR A 196 30.16 -28.70 14.54
C THR A 196 28.68 -28.39 14.72
N PHE A 197 28.33 -27.11 14.57
CA PHE A 197 26.96 -26.63 14.63
C PHE A 197 26.45 -26.39 13.21
N ASN A 198 25.52 -27.24 12.78
CA ASN A 198 24.86 -27.13 11.49
C ASN A 198 23.46 -26.58 11.72
N ALA A 199 23.12 -25.44 11.11
CA ALA A 199 21.77 -24.90 11.15
C ALA A 199 21.28 -24.60 9.74
N TRP A 200 20.02 -24.91 9.47
CA TRP A 200 19.35 -24.54 8.24
C TRP A 200 17.98 -23.93 8.55
N SER A 201 17.56 -23.01 7.69
CA SER A 201 16.20 -22.48 7.74
C SER A 201 15.43 -22.86 6.50
N SER A 202 14.15 -23.14 6.70
CA SER A 202 13.19 -23.31 5.62
C SER A 202 12.06 -22.31 5.79
N GLY A 203 11.48 -21.85 4.69
CA GLY A 203 10.42 -20.86 4.73
C GLY A 203 9.91 -20.54 3.34
N TYR A 204 8.72 -19.96 3.30
CA TYR A 204 8.11 -19.53 2.04
C TYR A 204 7.35 -18.23 2.24
N ARG A 205 7.26 -17.45 1.17
CA ARG A 205 6.56 -16.18 1.19
C ARG A 205 5.04 -16.40 1.29
N THR A 206 4.41 -15.83 2.30
CA THR A 206 2.94 -15.84 2.49
C THR A 206 2.27 -14.57 2.01
N TRP A 207 3.03 -13.47 1.95
CA TRP A 207 2.57 -12.17 1.48
C TRP A 207 3.58 -11.57 0.51
N LYS A 208 3.07 -10.94 -0.56
CA LYS A 208 3.92 -10.06 -1.37
C LYS A 208 4.24 -8.81 -0.55
N GLY A 209 5.34 -8.15 -0.84
CA GLY A 209 5.64 -6.89 -0.19
C GLY A 209 6.93 -6.24 -0.64
N ILE A 210 7.15 -5.02 -0.18
CA ILE A 210 8.34 -4.23 -0.46
C ILE A 210 8.68 -3.39 0.75
N SER A 211 9.97 -3.20 1.02
CA SER A 211 10.43 -2.30 2.07
C SER A 211 10.82 -0.94 1.48
N MET A 212 10.75 0.12 2.29
CA MET A 212 11.26 1.43 1.91
C MET A 212 12.78 1.39 1.68
N GLU A 213 13.50 0.55 2.44
CA GLU A 213 14.92 0.28 2.19
C GLU A 213 15.17 -0.30 0.80
N GLU A 214 14.41 -1.29 0.35
CA GLU A 214 14.58 -1.92 -0.96
C GLU A 214 14.35 -0.91 -2.08
N ILE A 215 13.32 -0.06 -1.95
CA ILE A 215 13.02 1.02 -2.89
C ILE A 215 14.23 1.94 -3.06
N VAL A 216 14.87 2.33 -1.94
CA VAL A 216 16.05 3.20 -1.94
C VAL A 216 17.29 2.46 -2.47
N LYS A 217 17.58 1.26 -1.96
CA LYS A 217 18.75 0.43 -2.34
C LYS A 217 18.76 0.15 -3.84
N ARG A 218 17.58 -0.14 -4.42
CA ARG A 218 17.43 -0.41 -5.86
C ARG A 218 17.18 0.83 -6.70
N ASN A 219 17.07 2.01 -6.08
CA ASN A 219 16.77 3.28 -6.72
C ASN A 219 15.54 3.19 -7.65
N LEU A 220 14.44 2.61 -7.13
CA LEU A 220 13.20 2.45 -7.88
C LEU A 220 12.60 3.83 -8.14
N ARG A 221 12.28 4.10 -9.40
CA ARG A 221 12.03 5.47 -9.89
C ARG A 221 10.57 5.86 -9.89
N ASP A 222 9.68 4.88 -9.88
CA ASP A 222 8.23 5.03 -9.87
C ASP A 222 7.55 3.74 -9.39
N ASP A 223 6.25 3.84 -9.16
CA ASP A 223 5.45 2.73 -8.64
C ASP A 223 5.21 1.61 -9.68
N ILE A 224 5.57 1.80 -10.96
CA ILE A 224 5.54 0.73 -11.97
C ILE A 224 6.73 -0.21 -11.79
N GLU A 225 7.90 0.33 -11.47
CA GLU A 225 9.06 -0.49 -11.08
C GLU A 225 8.80 -1.24 -9.77
N VAL A 226 8.15 -0.59 -8.79
CA VAL A 226 7.68 -1.23 -7.54
C VAL A 226 6.71 -2.38 -7.84
N LEU A 227 5.69 -2.13 -8.67
CA LEU A 227 4.74 -3.14 -9.13
C LEU A 227 5.44 -4.34 -9.77
N THR A 228 6.42 -4.08 -10.62
CA THR A 228 7.19 -5.13 -11.31
C THR A 228 7.95 -5.99 -10.29
N SER A 229 8.56 -5.37 -9.27
CA SER A 229 9.24 -6.08 -8.18
C SER A 229 8.27 -6.97 -7.40
N ILE A 230 7.12 -6.43 -7.02
CA ILE A 230 6.08 -7.14 -6.24
C ILE A 230 5.50 -8.32 -7.04
N ASN A 231 5.25 -8.14 -8.33
CA ASN A 231 4.66 -9.18 -9.18
C ASN A 231 5.63 -10.33 -9.49
N ALA A 232 6.95 -10.10 -9.41
CA ALA A 232 7.93 -11.17 -9.55
C ALA A 232 7.96 -12.12 -8.33
N GLN A 233 7.36 -11.73 -7.20
CA GLN A 233 7.37 -12.52 -5.99
C GLN A 233 6.37 -13.68 -6.06
N ILE A 234 6.85 -14.89 -5.77
CA ILE A 234 6.08 -16.12 -5.77
C ILE A 234 5.61 -16.42 -4.34
N LEU A 235 4.33 -16.74 -4.17
CA LEU A 235 3.73 -17.11 -2.89
C LEU A 235 3.68 -18.63 -2.71
N GLY A 236 3.72 -19.10 -1.45
CA GLY A 236 3.46 -20.49 -1.09
C GLY A 236 4.53 -21.49 -1.55
N LYS A 237 5.69 -21.01 -2.00
CA LYS A 237 6.80 -21.82 -2.47
C LYS A 237 8.12 -21.28 -1.94
N GLU A 238 8.99 -22.19 -1.49
CA GLU A 238 10.38 -21.85 -1.22
C GLU A 238 11.12 -21.58 -2.54
N THR A 239 11.88 -20.49 -2.58
CA THR A 239 12.69 -20.09 -3.73
C THR A 239 14.10 -19.76 -3.27
N ASP A 240 15.06 -19.77 -4.20
CA ASP A 240 16.44 -19.41 -3.86
C ASP A 240 16.56 -17.98 -3.34
N ASP A 241 15.72 -17.05 -3.82
CA ASP A 241 15.65 -15.68 -3.26
C ASP A 241 15.15 -15.68 -1.81
N VAL A 242 14.10 -16.45 -1.50
CA VAL A 242 13.58 -16.58 -0.13
C VAL A 242 14.63 -17.17 0.79
N ARG A 243 15.29 -18.26 0.37
CA ARG A 243 16.35 -18.91 1.17
C ARG A 243 17.51 -17.95 1.43
N ARG A 244 18.00 -17.27 0.39
CA ARG A 244 19.07 -16.27 0.51
C ARG A 244 18.69 -15.16 1.50
N LYS A 245 17.49 -14.59 1.37
CA LYS A 245 17.00 -13.53 2.27
C LYS A 245 16.87 -14.00 3.72
N LEU A 246 16.39 -15.22 3.94
CA LEU A 246 16.30 -15.80 5.29
C LEU A 246 17.68 -16.00 5.91
N TYR A 247 18.66 -16.47 5.15
CA TYR A 247 20.02 -16.69 5.65
C TYR A 247 20.68 -15.35 6.01
N GLU A 248 20.55 -14.34 5.14
CA GLU A 248 21.02 -12.98 5.40
C GLU A 248 20.35 -12.39 6.67
N TYR A 249 19.06 -12.64 6.88
CA TYR A 249 18.32 -12.15 8.04
C TYR A 249 18.71 -12.86 9.35
N LEU A 250 18.92 -14.18 9.30
CA LEU A 250 19.27 -14.99 10.46
C LEU A 250 20.77 -14.93 10.81
N GLY A 251 21.61 -14.39 9.91
CA GLY A 251 23.05 -14.30 10.09
C GLY A 251 23.78 -15.63 9.91
N PHE A 252 23.23 -16.52 9.07
CA PHE A 252 23.89 -17.75 8.61
C PHE A 252 24.89 -17.47 7.50
#